data_AF-A0A2K3YI74-F1
#
_entry.id   AF-A0A2K3YI74-F1
#
_cell.length_a   1.000
_cell.length_b   1.000
_cell.length_c   1.000
_cell.angle_alpha   90.00
_cell.angle_beta   90.00
_cell.angle_gamma   90.00
#
_symmetry.space_group_name_H-M   'P 1'
#
loop_
_entity.id
_entity.type
_entity.pdbx_description
1 polymer ?
#
loop_
_entity_poly.entity_id
_entity_poly.type
_entity_poly.pdbx_seq_one_letter_code
_entity_poly.pdbx_strand_id
1 'polypeptide(L)'
;GVQDEGEPGIPGVEVTITYPDGTTETVVTDENGYYEFPNVPNGESTIEFKTPDGYIPTTENVGDDTKDSDGTKVTVNVDGKDDPTIDSGFIKETPVYDLGDKVWFDEDKDGIQDANESGIEGVTVTLTKPDGTTVTTTTDANGNYIFTDLPNGDYVVTFETPDGYNGPTVVNAGDDALDSDGQVVNVTIQDADDMTIDSGFIKVKVGDTVWEDTNKDGVQDEGEPGIPGVEVTITYPDGTTETVVTDENGYYEFPNVPNGESTIEFKTPDGYIPTTENVGDDTK
;
A
#
# COMPACT_ATOMS: atom_id res chain seq x y z
N GLY A 1 34.49 4.14 -3.16
CA GLY A 1 33.95 3.26 -4.22
C GLY A 1 35.13 2.90 -5.08
N VAL A 2 34.91 2.56 -6.35
CA VAL A 2 35.94 2.71 -7.39
C VAL A 2 35.37 3.68 -8.41
N GLN A 3 36.15 4.66 -8.84
CA GLN A 3 35.85 5.53 -9.96
C GLN A 3 35.93 4.72 -11.26
N ASP A 4 34.78 4.49 -11.87
CA ASP A 4 34.66 3.77 -13.14
C ASP A 4 34.79 4.70 -14.36
N GLU A 5 35.17 4.12 -15.50
CA GLU A 5 35.29 4.88 -16.74
C GLU A 5 33.93 5.47 -17.16
N GLY A 6 33.86 6.80 -17.24
CA GLY A 6 32.65 7.54 -17.64
C GLY A 6 31.85 8.12 -16.48
N GLU A 7 32.23 7.86 -15.23
CA GLU A 7 31.65 8.56 -14.08
C GLU A 7 32.09 10.04 -14.10
N PRO A 8 31.14 11.00 -14.07
CA PRO A 8 31.48 12.40 -14.07
C PRO A 8 32.01 12.82 -12.69
N GLY A 9 32.95 13.76 -12.65
CA GLY A 9 33.29 14.43 -11.41
C GLY A 9 32.15 15.34 -10.93
N ILE A 10 32.14 15.62 -9.63
CA ILE A 10 31.09 16.42 -8.98
C ILE A 10 31.61 17.85 -8.81
N PRO A 11 31.02 18.86 -9.47
CA PRO A 11 31.43 20.25 -9.32
C PRO A 11 30.94 20.89 -8.02
N GLY A 12 31.68 21.88 -7.52
CA GLY A 12 31.28 22.72 -6.39
C GLY A 12 31.40 22.06 -5.01
N VAL A 13 32.09 20.93 -4.89
CA VAL A 13 32.37 20.27 -3.61
C VAL A 13 33.42 21.07 -2.85
N GLU A 14 33.11 21.49 -1.62
CA GLU A 14 34.08 22.15 -0.75
C GLU A 14 35.10 21.13 -0.23
N VAL A 15 36.38 21.37 -0.53
CA VAL A 15 37.51 20.58 -0.04
C VAL A 15 38.36 21.47 0.85
N THR A 16 38.63 21.06 2.08
CA THR A 16 39.41 21.83 3.06
C THR A 16 40.67 21.08 3.44
N ILE A 17 41.83 21.70 3.27
CA ILE A 17 43.09 21.21 3.82
C ILE A 17 43.38 21.90 5.16
N THR A 18 43.86 21.14 6.14
CA THR A 18 44.48 21.62 7.37
C THR A 18 45.98 21.32 7.30
N TYR A 19 46.79 22.37 7.27
CA TYR A 19 48.24 22.31 7.17
C TYR A 19 48.90 21.89 8.49
N PRO A 20 50.21 21.51 8.50
CA PRO A 20 50.90 21.06 9.70
C PRO A 20 50.98 22.11 10.82
N ASP A 21 50.86 23.39 10.50
CA ASP A 21 50.83 24.50 11.47
C ASP A 21 49.41 24.77 12.03
N GLY A 22 48.42 24.00 11.59
CA GLY A 22 47.01 24.10 11.97
C GLY A 22 46.22 25.16 11.21
N THR A 23 46.81 25.86 10.25
CA THR A 23 46.06 26.75 9.35
C THR A 23 45.25 25.96 8.33
N THR A 24 44.20 26.55 7.78
CA THR A 24 43.30 25.88 6.84
C THR A 24 43.13 26.67 5.55
N GLU A 25 42.92 25.96 4.45
CA GLU A 25 42.53 26.52 3.16
C GLU A 25 41.39 25.68 2.57
N THR A 26 40.45 26.34 1.90
CA THR A 26 39.29 25.68 1.27
C THR A 26 39.25 26.05 -0.21
N VAL A 27 39.07 25.03 -1.05
CA VAL A 27 38.81 25.16 -2.48
C VAL A 27 37.47 24.50 -2.81
N VAL A 28 36.97 24.76 -4.02
CA VAL A 28 35.80 24.06 -4.57
C VAL A 28 36.22 23.30 -5.82
N THR A 29 35.68 22.10 -6.01
CA THR A 29 35.92 21.34 -7.23
C THR A 29 35.37 22.05 -8.46
N ASP A 30 36.07 21.90 -9.59
CA ASP A 30 35.67 22.50 -10.87
C ASP A 30 34.56 21.71 -11.60
N GLU A 31 34.20 22.11 -12.83
CA GLU A 31 33.18 21.45 -13.65
C GLU A 31 33.42 19.95 -13.90
N ASN A 32 34.66 19.48 -13.74
CA ASN A 32 35.05 18.07 -13.90
C ASN A 32 35.33 17.38 -12.56
N GLY A 33 35.02 18.03 -11.42
CA GLY A 33 35.29 17.49 -10.08
C GLY A 33 36.74 17.60 -9.61
N TYR A 34 37.61 18.30 -10.34
CA TYR A 34 39.02 18.43 -9.98
C TYR A 34 39.23 19.51 -8.90
N TYR A 35 40.16 19.26 -7.99
CA TYR A 35 40.66 20.23 -7.01
C TYR A 35 42.18 20.11 -6.87
N GLU A 36 42.84 21.17 -6.39
CA GLU A 36 44.26 21.13 -6.09
C GLU A 36 44.62 22.09 -4.95
N PHE A 37 45.62 21.73 -4.15
CA PHE A 37 46.29 22.62 -3.21
C PHE A 37 47.76 22.77 -3.62
N PRO A 38 48.15 23.89 -4.26
CA PRO A 38 49.51 24.07 -4.71
C PRO A 38 50.44 24.42 -3.53
N ASN A 39 51.67 23.90 -3.55
CA ASN A 39 52.74 24.22 -2.59
C ASN A 39 52.44 23.81 -1.13
N VAL A 40 51.80 22.67 -0.90
CA VAL A 40 51.58 22.13 0.45
C VAL A 40 52.94 21.93 1.17
N PRO A 41 53.15 22.51 2.37
CA PRO A 41 54.38 22.32 3.12
C PRO A 41 54.59 20.86 3.57
N ASN A 42 55.86 20.44 3.71
CA ASN A 42 56.17 19.13 4.26
C ASN A 42 55.63 18.95 5.69
N GLY A 43 55.07 17.78 5.96
CA GLY A 43 54.49 17.41 7.25
C GLY A 43 53.11 16.79 7.10
N GLU A 44 52.51 16.48 8.24
CA GLU A 44 51.16 15.92 8.32
C GLU A 44 50.12 17.00 8.00
N SER A 45 49.30 16.75 6.99
CA SER A 45 48.13 17.57 6.64
C SER A 45 46.89 16.69 6.63
N THR A 46 45.73 17.29 6.88
CA THR A 46 44.43 16.61 6.82
C THR A 46 43.57 17.24 5.75
N ILE A 47 42.98 16.43 4.87
CA ILE A 47 42.05 16.86 3.83
C ILE A 47 40.64 16.39 4.21
N GLU A 48 39.67 17.30 4.17
CA GLU A 48 38.25 17.02 4.44
C GLU A 48 37.40 17.41 3.23
N PHE A 49 36.59 16.47 2.76
CA PHE A 49 35.59 16.68 1.71
C PHE A 49 34.22 16.88 2.33
N LYS A 50 33.56 17.99 2.00
CA LYS A 50 32.15 18.18 2.39
C LYS A 50 31.27 17.28 1.52
N THR A 51 30.43 16.47 2.14
CA THR A 51 29.42 15.69 1.41
C THR A 51 28.44 16.64 0.71
N PRO A 52 28.27 16.56 -0.62
CA PRO A 52 27.30 17.39 -1.33
C PRO A 52 25.86 17.08 -0.94
N ASP A 53 24.99 18.08 -0.98
CA ASP A 53 23.56 17.88 -0.68
C ASP A 53 22.92 16.89 -1.67
N GLY A 54 22.17 15.91 -1.15
CA GLY A 54 21.56 14.84 -1.95
C GLY A 54 22.55 13.77 -2.43
N TYR A 55 23.72 13.69 -1.81
CA TYR A 55 24.70 12.63 -2.03
C TYR A 55 25.06 11.95 -0.71
N ILE A 56 25.49 10.70 -0.81
CA ILE A 56 26.06 9.94 0.29
C ILE A 56 27.49 9.49 -0.08
N PRO A 57 28.45 9.49 0.87
CA PRO A 57 29.80 9.00 0.62
C PRO A 57 29.77 7.52 0.22
N THR A 58 30.62 7.17 -0.73
CA THR A 58 30.86 5.77 -1.07
C THR A 58 31.74 5.09 -0.02
N THR A 59 31.78 3.77 -0.03
CA THR A 59 32.70 2.99 0.82
C THR A 59 34.15 3.34 0.51
N GLU A 60 34.93 3.71 1.52
CA GLU A 60 36.35 4.08 1.39
C GLU A 60 37.28 2.87 1.14
N ASN A 61 38.43 3.11 0.52
CA ASN A 61 39.56 2.19 0.33
C ASN A 61 39.19 0.86 -0.36
N VAL A 62 38.33 0.93 -1.39
CA VAL A 62 37.85 -0.25 -2.12
C VAL A 62 38.54 -0.33 -3.47
N GLY A 63 39.51 -1.24 -3.62
CA GLY A 63 40.08 -1.58 -4.93
C GLY A 63 41.47 -1.00 -5.17
N ASP A 64 41.66 -0.34 -6.31
CA ASP A 64 42.93 0.29 -6.70
C ASP A 64 42.96 1.71 -6.12
N ASP A 65 43.98 1.99 -5.32
CA ASP A 65 44.27 3.26 -4.63
C ASP A 65 44.26 4.48 -5.56
N THR A 66 44.56 4.30 -6.86
CA THR A 66 44.53 5.40 -7.83
C THR A 66 43.14 5.76 -8.34
N LYS A 67 42.12 5.04 -7.88
CA LYS A 67 40.75 5.14 -8.35
C LYS A 67 39.73 4.92 -7.25
N ASP A 68 40.11 4.67 -6.01
CA ASP A 68 39.15 4.24 -5.02
C ASP A 68 38.43 5.41 -4.38
N SER A 69 38.46 5.54 -3.07
CA SER A 69 37.92 6.69 -2.37
C SER A 69 38.56 6.67 -1.02
N ASP A 70 39.25 7.74 -0.64
CA ASP A 70 39.87 7.84 0.67
C ASP A 70 38.87 8.25 1.77
N GLY A 71 37.60 8.39 1.40
CA GLY A 71 36.53 8.85 2.26
C GLY A 71 36.50 10.37 2.41
N THR A 72 35.68 10.84 3.35
CA THR A 72 35.45 12.28 3.54
C THR A 72 36.54 12.98 4.35
N LYS A 73 37.48 12.23 4.93
CA LYS A 73 38.56 12.78 5.75
C LYS A 73 39.81 11.90 5.69
N VAL A 74 40.90 12.49 5.23
CA VAL A 74 42.16 11.80 4.93
C VAL A 74 43.30 12.52 5.62
N THR A 75 44.27 11.76 6.15
CA THR A 75 45.52 12.34 6.68
C THR A 75 46.68 11.92 5.80
N VAL A 76 47.40 12.90 5.26
CA VAL A 76 48.53 12.71 4.35
C VAL A 76 49.79 13.26 4.97
N ASN A 77 50.93 12.60 4.72
CA ASN A 77 52.23 13.09 5.16
C ASN A 77 53.06 13.52 3.96
N VAL A 78 53.10 14.83 3.72
CA VAL A 78 53.77 15.42 2.56
C VAL A 78 55.29 15.36 2.77
N ASP A 79 55.99 14.63 1.88
CA ASP A 79 57.43 14.38 1.95
C ASP A 79 58.23 14.99 0.78
N GLY A 80 57.66 15.99 0.11
CA GLY A 80 58.24 16.66 -1.05
C GLY A 80 57.96 15.96 -2.38
N LYS A 81 56.94 15.10 -2.44
CA LYS A 81 56.37 14.53 -3.68
C LYS A 81 54.92 14.93 -3.82
N ASP A 82 54.48 15.07 -5.07
CA ASP A 82 53.07 15.25 -5.40
C ASP A 82 52.32 13.95 -5.15
N ASP A 83 51.12 14.07 -4.59
CA ASP A 83 50.23 12.94 -4.29
C ASP A 83 48.88 13.15 -5.00
N PRO A 84 48.67 12.53 -6.17
CA PRO A 84 47.46 12.71 -6.95
C PRO A 84 46.39 11.65 -6.67
N THR A 85 46.53 10.82 -5.62
CA THR A 85 45.57 9.73 -5.34
C THR A 85 44.49 10.13 -4.34
N ILE A 86 44.56 11.34 -3.76
CA ILE A 86 43.62 11.74 -2.70
C ILE A 86 42.27 12.13 -3.28
N ASP A 87 41.25 11.30 -3.09
CA ASP A 87 39.92 11.53 -3.64
C ASP A 87 38.77 11.05 -2.74
N SER A 88 37.55 11.45 -3.10
CA SER A 88 36.32 11.06 -2.38
C SER A 88 35.18 10.82 -3.35
N GLY A 89 34.70 9.59 -3.41
CA GLY A 89 33.55 9.20 -4.22
C GLY A 89 32.23 9.40 -3.48
N PHE A 90 31.23 9.94 -4.17
CA PHE A 90 29.87 10.12 -3.66
C PHE A 90 28.85 9.57 -4.64
N ILE A 91 27.77 8.97 -4.15
CA ILE A 91 26.62 8.54 -4.97
C ILE A 91 25.42 9.42 -4.66
N LYS A 92 24.62 9.71 -5.67
CA LYS A 92 23.40 10.52 -5.51
C LYS A 92 22.37 9.71 -4.71
N GLU A 93 21.87 10.31 -3.64
CA GLU A 93 20.74 9.76 -2.89
C GLU A 93 19.53 9.75 -3.82
N THR A 94 18.90 8.59 -3.94
CA THR A 94 17.64 8.45 -4.69
C THR A 94 16.52 8.52 -3.65
N PRO A 95 15.71 9.58 -3.65
CA PRO A 95 14.57 9.66 -2.74
C PRO A 95 13.67 8.44 -2.91
N VAL A 96 13.09 8.04 -1.79
CA VAL A 96 12.08 6.98 -1.71
C VAL A 96 10.87 7.51 -0.95
N TYR A 97 9.73 6.89 -1.21
CA TYR A 97 8.42 7.33 -0.77
C TYR A 97 7.61 6.16 -0.26
N ASP A 98 6.58 6.48 0.50
CA ASP A 98 5.66 5.50 1.06
C ASP A 98 4.33 5.50 0.30
N LEU A 99 3.68 4.33 0.27
CA LEU A 99 2.38 4.10 -0.37
C LEU A 99 1.48 3.29 0.55
N GLY A 100 0.26 3.74 0.80
CA GLY A 100 -0.68 2.99 1.62
C GLY A 100 -1.96 3.74 1.94
N ASP A 101 -2.60 3.30 3.04
CA ASP A 101 -3.57 3.99 3.89
C ASP A 101 -4.44 2.93 4.57
N LYS A 102 -5.58 2.53 3.98
CA LYS A 102 -6.59 1.74 4.71
C LYS A 102 -7.40 0.74 3.86
N VAL A 103 -7.85 -0.31 4.55
CA VAL A 103 -8.95 -1.19 4.14
C VAL A 103 -10.00 -1.20 5.24
N TRP A 104 -11.26 -0.92 4.92
CA TRP A 104 -12.33 -0.79 5.91
C TRP A 104 -13.60 -1.53 5.54
N PHE A 105 -14.42 -1.76 6.57
CA PHE A 105 -15.78 -2.23 6.44
C PHE A 105 -16.70 -1.04 6.24
N ASP A 106 -17.13 -0.86 5.00
CA ASP A 106 -18.16 0.09 4.60
C ASP A 106 -19.54 -0.50 4.99
N GLU A 107 -20.09 0.02 6.09
CA GLU A 107 -21.31 -0.52 6.71
C GLU A 107 -22.57 -0.02 6.00
N ASP A 108 -22.57 1.23 5.55
CA ASP A 108 -23.72 1.86 4.91
C ASP A 108 -23.68 1.83 3.38
N LYS A 109 -22.55 1.37 2.82
CA LYS A 109 -22.31 1.05 1.41
C LYS A 109 -22.22 2.29 0.53
N ASP A 110 -21.79 3.42 1.08
CA ASP A 110 -21.70 4.68 0.34
C ASP A 110 -20.36 4.89 -0.37
N GLY A 111 -19.34 4.10 -0.01
CA GLY A 111 -18.00 4.14 -0.58
C GLY A 111 -17.06 5.17 0.05
N ILE A 112 -17.47 5.80 1.14
CA ILE A 112 -16.72 6.81 1.89
C ILE A 112 -16.28 6.19 3.22
N GLN A 113 -15.08 6.53 3.64
CA GLN A 113 -14.50 6.11 4.90
C GLN A 113 -15.05 6.98 6.04
N ASP A 114 -16.08 6.49 6.71
CA ASP A 114 -16.72 7.20 7.79
C ASP A 114 -16.02 6.99 9.15
N ALA A 115 -16.14 7.98 10.05
CA ALA A 115 -15.46 7.95 11.35
C ALA A 115 -15.91 6.81 12.28
N ASN A 116 -17.09 6.24 12.05
CA ASN A 116 -17.64 5.10 12.79
C ASN A 116 -17.36 3.75 12.12
N GLU A 117 -16.73 3.73 10.96
CA GLU A 117 -16.45 2.51 10.22
C GLU A 117 -15.13 1.88 10.66
N SER A 118 -15.17 0.56 10.80
CA SER A 118 -14.04 -0.20 11.32
C SER A 118 -13.10 -0.61 10.20
N GLY A 119 -11.79 -0.55 10.46
CA GLY A 119 -10.82 -1.19 9.58
C GLY A 119 -10.97 -2.71 9.55
N ILE A 120 -10.51 -3.34 8.47
CA ILE A 120 -10.49 -4.80 8.32
C ILE A 120 -9.05 -5.29 8.52
N GLU A 121 -8.83 -6.09 9.56
CA GLU A 121 -7.51 -6.69 9.87
C GLU A 121 -7.19 -7.87 8.95
N GLY A 122 -5.90 -8.01 8.62
CA GLY A 122 -5.37 -9.22 7.99
C GLY A 122 -5.64 -9.34 6.49
N VAL A 123 -6.06 -8.27 5.83
CA VAL A 123 -6.30 -8.24 4.38
C VAL A 123 -4.96 -8.21 3.66
N THR A 124 -4.73 -9.18 2.76
CA THR A 124 -3.53 -9.19 1.92
C THR A 124 -3.60 -8.06 0.89
N VAL A 125 -2.60 -7.20 0.89
CA VAL A 125 -2.41 -6.16 -0.13
C VAL A 125 -1.15 -6.48 -0.93
N THR A 126 -1.26 -6.51 -2.26
CA THR A 126 -0.17 -6.80 -3.18
C THR A 126 0.22 -5.54 -3.95
N LEU A 127 1.49 -5.17 -3.92
CA LEU A 127 2.07 -4.14 -4.76
C LEU A 127 2.83 -4.80 -5.92
N THR A 128 2.43 -4.48 -7.15
CA THR A 128 3.21 -4.78 -8.36
C THR A 128 4.07 -3.57 -8.69
N LYS A 129 5.38 -3.78 -8.76
CA LYS A 129 6.40 -2.77 -9.04
C LYS A 129 6.52 -2.49 -10.55
N PRO A 130 7.16 -1.38 -10.97
CA PRO A 130 7.37 -1.07 -12.39
C PRO A 130 8.07 -2.17 -13.20
N ASP A 131 8.92 -2.98 -12.54
CA ASP A 131 9.64 -4.11 -13.16
C ASP A 131 8.81 -5.41 -13.26
N GLY A 132 7.55 -5.38 -12.79
CA GLY A 132 6.63 -6.52 -12.74
C GLY A 132 6.83 -7.47 -11.57
N THR A 133 7.80 -7.21 -10.68
CA THR A 133 7.92 -7.98 -9.42
C THR A 133 6.84 -7.56 -8.43
N THR A 134 6.51 -8.45 -7.49
CA THR A 134 5.48 -8.18 -6.48
C THR A 134 6.04 -8.26 -5.07
N VAL A 135 5.46 -7.45 -4.19
CA VAL A 135 5.62 -7.55 -2.72
C VAL A 135 4.24 -7.49 -2.08
N THR A 136 4.12 -8.07 -0.89
CA THR A 136 2.83 -8.16 -0.19
C THR A 136 2.97 -7.66 1.25
N THR A 137 1.91 -7.07 1.77
CA THR A 137 1.74 -6.75 3.19
C THR A 137 0.33 -7.18 3.63
N THR A 138 0.03 -7.05 4.92
CA THR A 138 -1.30 -7.30 5.48
C THR A 138 -1.74 -6.12 6.33
N THR A 139 -3.03 -5.80 6.28
CA THR A 139 -3.58 -4.71 7.09
C THR A 139 -3.54 -5.02 8.60
N ASP A 140 -3.33 -3.98 9.41
CA ASP A 140 -3.34 -4.06 10.86
C ASP A 140 -4.75 -4.09 11.46
N ALA A 141 -4.87 -4.13 12.79
CA ALA A 141 -6.16 -4.15 13.51
C ALA A 141 -7.08 -2.94 13.24
N ASN A 142 -6.53 -1.84 12.71
CA ASN A 142 -7.29 -0.66 12.31
C ASN A 142 -7.48 -0.57 10.79
N GLY A 143 -7.11 -1.62 10.05
CA GLY A 143 -7.20 -1.68 8.60
C GLY A 143 -6.04 -1.03 7.86
N ASN A 144 -5.01 -0.54 8.56
CA ASN A 144 -3.95 0.23 7.90
C ASN A 144 -2.91 -0.69 7.24
N TYR A 145 -2.37 -0.26 6.10
CA TYR A 145 -1.24 -0.92 5.45
C TYR A 145 -0.28 0.12 4.86
N ILE A 146 0.98 -0.26 4.66
CA ILE A 146 2.00 0.60 4.05
C ILE A 146 3.06 -0.21 3.32
N PHE A 147 3.51 0.30 2.19
CA PHE A 147 4.74 -0.08 1.50
C PHE A 147 5.71 1.09 1.62
N THR A 148 6.91 0.82 2.13
CA THR A 148 7.93 1.84 2.31
C THR A 148 9.04 1.72 1.27
N ASP A 149 9.88 2.75 1.23
CA ASP A 149 11.13 2.76 0.46
C ASP A 149 10.92 2.56 -1.06
N LEU A 150 9.85 3.15 -1.61
CA LEU A 150 9.50 3.06 -3.01
C LEU A 150 10.12 4.21 -3.82
N PRO A 151 10.93 3.93 -4.84
CA PRO A 151 11.34 4.97 -5.80
C PRO A 151 10.15 5.49 -6.60
N ASN A 152 10.31 6.67 -7.22
CA ASN A 152 9.37 7.15 -8.22
C ASN A 152 9.11 6.10 -9.32
N GLY A 153 7.85 5.96 -9.73
CA GLY A 153 7.45 5.01 -10.75
C GLY A 153 5.96 4.70 -10.73
N ASP A 154 5.55 3.86 -11.69
CA ASP A 154 4.19 3.38 -11.84
C ASP A 154 4.02 2.01 -11.17
N TYR A 155 3.05 1.92 -10.27
CA TYR A 155 2.75 0.76 -9.45
C TYR A 155 1.29 0.33 -9.65
N VAL A 156 1.01 -0.93 -9.29
CA VAL A 156 -0.37 -1.42 -9.18
C VAL A 156 -0.58 -2.03 -7.81
N VAL A 157 -1.54 -1.50 -7.06
CA VAL A 157 -1.99 -2.06 -5.78
C VAL A 157 -3.17 -2.98 -6.03
N THR A 158 -3.19 -4.15 -5.40
CA THR A 158 -4.29 -5.12 -5.48
C THR A 158 -4.68 -5.59 -4.08
N PHE A 159 -5.95 -5.41 -3.74
CA PHE A 159 -6.53 -5.83 -2.47
C PHE A 159 -7.21 -7.19 -2.62
N GLU A 160 -6.89 -8.13 -1.74
CA GLU A 160 -7.66 -9.37 -1.63
C GLU A 160 -9.04 -9.09 -1.04
N THR A 161 -10.08 -9.74 -1.54
CA THR A 161 -11.40 -9.66 -0.91
C THR A 161 -11.33 -10.37 0.45
N PRO A 162 -11.60 -9.68 1.58
CA PRO A 162 -11.49 -10.30 2.90
C PRO A 162 -12.52 -11.41 3.10
N ASP A 163 -12.17 -12.42 3.89
CA ASP A 163 -13.08 -13.54 4.19
C ASP A 163 -14.40 -13.05 4.82
N GLY A 164 -15.52 -13.47 4.23
CA GLY A 164 -16.86 -13.08 4.68
C GLY A 164 -17.26 -11.64 4.31
N TYR A 165 -16.48 -10.97 3.47
CA TYR A 165 -16.82 -9.68 2.88
C TYR A 165 -17.13 -9.82 1.38
N ASN A 166 -17.73 -8.77 0.86
CA ASN A 166 -18.06 -8.56 -0.54
C ASN A 166 -17.48 -7.21 -0.97
N GLY A 167 -17.40 -7.01 -2.28
CA GLY A 167 -16.99 -5.74 -2.83
C GLY A 167 -15.83 -5.85 -3.81
N PRO A 168 -15.10 -4.76 -4.06
CA PRO A 168 -15.10 -3.50 -3.29
C PRO A 168 -16.45 -2.76 -3.35
N THR A 169 -16.64 -1.83 -2.42
CA THR A 169 -17.80 -0.93 -2.37
C THR A 169 -17.82 0.06 -3.55
N VAL A 170 -18.69 1.08 -3.51
CA VAL A 170 -18.71 2.18 -4.49
C VAL A 170 -17.33 2.83 -4.53
N VAL A 171 -16.76 2.94 -5.73
CA VAL A 171 -15.41 3.49 -5.92
C VAL A 171 -15.46 4.98 -6.27
N ASN A 172 -14.43 5.72 -5.87
CA ASN A 172 -14.22 7.14 -6.20
C ASN A 172 -15.43 8.00 -5.75
N ALA A 173 -15.90 7.74 -4.53
CA ALA A 173 -17.13 8.26 -3.95
C ALA A 173 -16.97 9.57 -3.17
N GLY A 174 -15.95 10.40 -3.42
CA GLY A 174 -15.94 11.73 -2.79
C GLY A 174 -14.58 12.39 -2.73
N ASP A 175 -14.08 12.54 -1.51
CA ASP A 175 -12.73 13.01 -1.24
C ASP A 175 -11.78 11.83 -1.42
N ASP A 176 -10.77 12.00 -2.27
CA ASP A 176 -9.76 11.01 -2.64
C ASP A 176 -9.04 10.44 -1.40
N ALA A 177 -8.87 11.23 -0.35
CA ALA A 177 -8.26 10.77 0.89
C ALA A 177 -9.19 9.95 1.80
N LEU A 178 -10.44 9.73 1.41
CA LEU A 178 -11.47 9.06 2.20
C LEU A 178 -12.37 8.16 1.37
N ASP A 179 -12.13 7.97 0.07
CA ASP A 179 -13.01 7.14 -0.75
C ASP A 179 -12.33 5.84 -1.18
N SER A 180 -13.12 4.88 -1.66
CA SER A 180 -12.58 3.60 -2.10
C SER A 180 -12.02 3.71 -3.51
N ASP A 181 -10.77 3.33 -3.73
CA ASP A 181 -10.19 3.20 -5.08
C ASP A 181 -10.57 1.89 -5.77
N GLY A 182 -11.14 0.97 -4.99
CA GLY A 182 -11.53 -0.36 -5.44
C GLY A 182 -10.44 -1.40 -5.24
N GLN A 183 -10.51 -2.47 -6.02
CA GLN A 183 -9.72 -3.68 -5.76
C GLN A 183 -8.35 -3.67 -6.43
N VAL A 184 -8.23 -2.98 -7.58
CA VAL A 184 -7.01 -2.92 -8.39
C VAL A 184 -6.80 -1.46 -8.78
N VAL A 185 -5.75 -0.85 -8.24
CA VAL A 185 -5.50 0.59 -8.32
C VAL A 185 -4.16 0.83 -9.02
N ASN A 186 -4.13 1.74 -9.97
CA ASN A 186 -2.88 2.15 -10.64
C ASN A 186 -2.41 3.43 -9.96
N VAL A 187 -1.16 3.46 -9.52
CA VAL A 187 -0.59 4.56 -8.73
C VAL A 187 0.71 5.02 -9.35
N THR A 188 0.95 6.33 -9.40
CA THR A 188 2.23 6.90 -9.83
C THR A 188 2.84 7.66 -8.66
N ILE A 189 3.94 7.13 -8.13
CA ILE A 189 4.74 7.84 -7.13
C ILE A 189 5.61 8.86 -7.87
N GLN A 190 5.40 10.14 -7.57
CA GLN A 190 6.18 11.24 -8.12
C GLN A 190 6.52 12.28 -7.06
N ASP A 191 7.71 12.14 -6.49
CA ASP A 191 8.34 13.07 -5.58
C ASP A 191 7.56 13.32 -4.26
N ALA A 192 6.63 12.44 -3.91
CA ALA A 192 5.82 12.50 -2.69
C ALA A 192 5.27 11.11 -2.30
N ASP A 193 4.99 10.95 -1.01
CA ASP A 193 4.21 9.82 -0.49
C ASP A 193 2.77 9.88 -0.99
N ASP A 194 2.15 8.71 -1.13
CA ASP A 194 0.76 8.58 -1.53
C ASP A 194 -0.01 7.75 -0.48
N MET A 195 -0.81 8.45 0.33
CA MET A 195 -1.58 7.91 1.45
C MET A 195 -3.08 8.06 1.20
N THR A 196 -3.51 7.93 -0.05
CA THR A 196 -4.93 7.97 -0.42
C THR A 196 -5.39 6.65 -1.03
N ILE A 197 -4.56 5.59 -0.96
CA ILE A 197 -4.83 4.35 -1.67
C ILE A 197 -5.58 3.36 -0.80
N ASP A 198 -6.88 3.26 -1.09
CA ASP A 198 -7.87 2.82 -0.12
C ASP A 198 -8.85 1.79 -0.72
N SER A 199 -9.35 0.86 0.10
CA SER A 199 -10.37 -0.11 -0.36
C SER A 199 -11.43 -0.41 0.69
N GLY A 200 -12.66 0.00 0.43
CA GLY A 200 -13.82 -0.34 1.23
C GLY A 200 -14.46 -1.65 0.79
N PHE A 201 -14.85 -2.49 1.75
CA PHE A 201 -15.59 -3.74 1.51
C PHE A 201 -16.88 -3.77 2.31
N ILE A 202 -17.90 -4.46 1.81
CA ILE A 202 -19.25 -4.51 2.39
C ILE A 202 -19.61 -5.94 2.81
N LYS A 203 -20.72 -6.08 3.53
CA LYS A 203 -21.38 -7.38 3.75
C LYS A 203 -22.77 -7.38 3.11
N VAL A 204 -23.12 -8.49 2.48
CA VAL A 204 -24.44 -8.71 1.88
C VAL A 204 -25.16 -9.78 2.70
N LYS A 205 -26.46 -9.60 2.88
CA LYS A 205 -27.31 -10.57 3.59
C LYS A 205 -28.54 -10.84 2.75
N VAL A 206 -29.07 -12.06 2.85
CA VAL A 206 -30.31 -12.46 2.19
C VAL A 206 -31.21 -13.10 3.22
N GLY A 207 -32.44 -12.64 3.33
CA GLY A 207 -33.37 -13.10 4.36
C GLY A 207 -34.63 -12.28 4.34
N ASP A 208 -35.70 -12.86 4.87
CA ASP A 208 -36.98 -12.21 5.14
C ASP A 208 -37.87 -13.20 5.93
N THR A 209 -39.16 -13.28 5.62
CA THR A 209 -40.19 -13.94 6.40
C THR A 209 -40.88 -15.00 5.54
N VAL A 210 -41.03 -16.20 6.09
CA VAL A 210 -41.99 -17.18 5.58
C VAL A 210 -43.31 -16.95 6.32
N TRP A 211 -44.37 -16.61 5.59
CA TRP A 211 -45.65 -16.20 6.16
C TRP A 211 -46.82 -17.04 5.61
N GLU A 212 -47.91 -17.08 6.37
CA GLU A 212 -49.18 -17.70 5.95
C GLU A 212 -50.05 -16.69 5.21
N ASP A 213 -50.25 -16.94 3.92
CA ASP A 213 -51.16 -16.18 3.08
C ASP A 213 -52.62 -16.48 3.39
N THR A 214 -53.17 -15.71 4.32
CA THR A 214 -54.52 -15.95 4.88
C THR A 214 -55.61 -15.50 3.93
N ASN A 215 -55.34 -14.49 3.11
CA ASN A 215 -56.30 -13.89 2.17
C ASN A 215 -56.17 -14.47 0.74
N LYS A 216 -55.06 -15.16 0.45
CA LYS A 216 -54.70 -15.86 -0.80
C LYS A 216 -54.42 -14.95 -1.98
N ASP A 217 -53.91 -13.74 -1.73
CA ASP A 217 -53.60 -12.80 -2.79
C ASP A 217 -52.13 -12.84 -3.26
N GLY A 218 -51.27 -13.59 -2.56
CA GLY A 218 -49.85 -13.74 -2.88
C GLY A 218 -48.98 -12.55 -2.48
N VAL A 219 -49.50 -11.59 -1.70
CA VAL A 219 -48.79 -10.41 -1.20
C VAL A 219 -48.73 -10.46 0.32
N GLN A 220 -47.55 -10.23 0.90
CA GLN A 220 -47.44 -10.17 2.35
C GLN A 220 -48.14 -8.92 2.89
N ASP A 221 -49.21 -9.13 3.66
CA ASP A 221 -50.02 -8.11 4.30
C ASP A 221 -49.71 -7.95 5.80
N GLU A 222 -50.02 -6.77 6.32
CA GLU A 222 -49.92 -6.50 7.75
C GLU A 222 -50.86 -7.42 8.54
N GLY A 223 -50.30 -8.16 9.51
CA GLY A 223 -51.05 -9.05 10.40
C GLY A 223 -51.09 -10.51 9.95
N GLU A 224 -50.50 -10.84 8.81
CA GLU A 224 -50.34 -12.24 8.40
C GLU A 224 -49.24 -12.93 9.20
N PRO A 225 -49.53 -14.11 9.77
CA PRO A 225 -48.61 -14.73 10.71
C PRO A 225 -47.42 -15.36 9.99
N GLY A 226 -46.24 -15.23 10.58
CA GLY A 226 -45.07 -16.00 10.19
C GLY A 226 -45.25 -17.50 10.48
N ILE A 227 -44.58 -18.33 9.69
CA ILE A 227 -44.57 -19.78 9.85
C ILE A 227 -43.23 -20.20 10.47
N PRO A 228 -43.21 -20.68 11.72
CA PRO A 228 -41.99 -21.16 12.36
C PRO A 228 -41.59 -22.56 11.88
N GLY A 229 -40.30 -22.87 12.01
CA GLY A 229 -39.81 -24.23 11.78
C GLY A 229 -39.62 -24.61 10.31
N VAL A 230 -39.65 -23.65 9.38
CA VAL A 230 -39.46 -23.87 7.95
C VAL A 230 -37.98 -23.98 7.63
N GLU A 231 -37.55 -25.10 7.05
CA GLU A 231 -36.18 -25.27 6.55
C GLU A 231 -36.01 -24.46 5.27
N VAL A 232 -35.06 -23.51 5.29
CA VAL A 232 -34.66 -22.69 4.14
C VAL A 232 -33.21 -23.01 3.83
N THR A 233 -32.91 -23.39 2.59
CA THR A 233 -31.55 -23.74 2.16
C THR A 233 -31.07 -22.77 1.09
N ILE A 234 -29.92 -22.15 1.32
CA ILE A 234 -29.19 -21.41 0.29
C ILE A 234 -28.12 -22.31 -0.32
N THR A 235 -27.95 -22.25 -1.64
CA THR A 235 -26.80 -22.78 -2.36
C THR A 235 -25.97 -21.60 -2.86
N TYR A 236 -24.73 -21.51 -2.39
CA TYR A 236 -23.78 -20.46 -2.72
C TYR A 236 -23.17 -20.65 -4.12
N PRO A 237 -22.49 -19.63 -4.67
CA PRO A 237 -21.90 -19.70 -6.02
C PRO A 237 -20.86 -20.81 -6.19
N ASP A 238 -20.20 -21.23 -5.10
CA ASP A 238 -19.22 -22.32 -5.09
C ASP A 238 -19.87 -23.73 -4.99
N GLY A 239 -21.20 -23.79 -4.91
CA GLY A 239 -22.00 -25.00 -4.78
C GLY A 239 -22.11 -25.55 -3.36
N THR A 240 -21.55 -24.88 -2.36
CA THR A 240 -21.79 -25.21 -0.95
C THR A 240 -23.19 -24.77 -0.53
N THR A 241 -23.72 -25.37 0.53
CA THR A 241 -25.09 -25.12 1.00
C THR A 241 -25.12 -24.83 2.48
N GLU A 242 -25.98 -23.90 2.88
CA GLU A 242 -26.34 -23.64 4.28
C GLU A 242 -27.85 -23.75 4.46
N THR A 243 -28.30 -24.32 5.59
CA THR A 243 -29.71 -24.44 5.93
C THR A 243 -29.98 -23.76 7.26
N VAL A 244 -30.97 -22.87 7.27
CA VAL A 244 -31.53 -22.24 8.47
C VAL A 244 -32.97 -22.66 8.67
N VAL A 245 -33.49 -22.42 9.87
CA VAL A 245 -34.88 -22.69 10.22
C VAL A 245 -35.53 -21.39 10.64
N THR A 246 -36.72 -21.09 10.12
CA THR A 246 -37.46 -19.88 10.48
C THR A 246 -37.78 -19.84 11.98
N ASP A 247 -37.68 -18.64 12.57
CA ASP A 247 -38.00 -18.40 13.97
C ASP A 247 -39.52 -18.38 14.25
N GLU A 248 -39.92 -18.08 15.49
CA GLU A 248 -41.34 -18.00 15.91
C GLU A 248 -42.18 -16.99 15.11
N ASN A 249 -41.54 -16.02 14.45
CA ASN A 249 -42.19 -15.03 13.58
C ASN A 249 -41.99 -15.34 12.09
N GLY A 250 -41.50 -16.52 11.73
CA GLY A 250 -41.25 -16.91 10.35
C GLY A 250 -39.98 -16.30 9.74
N TYR A 251 -39.18 -15.57 10.49
CA TYR A 251 -38.00 -14.88 9.97
C TYR A 251 -36.82 -15.83 9.75
N TYR A 252 -36.09 -15.64 8.65
CA TYR A 252 -34.82 -16.29 8.35
C TYR A 252 -33.81 -15.29 7.77
N GLU A 253 -32.52 -15.55 7.98
CA GLU A 253 -31.44 -14.73 7.40
C GLU A 253 -30.21 -15.60 7.15
N PHE A 254 -29.58 -15.38 6.00
CA PHE A 254 -28.23 -15.81 5.67
C PHE A 254 -27.32 -14.58 5.71
N PRO A 255 -26.51 -14.41 6.77
CA PRO A 255 -25.56 -13.32 6.84
C PRO A 255 -24.38 -13.59 5.90
N ASN A 256 -23.80 -12.51 5.36
CA ASN A 256 -22.55 -12.55 4.57
C ASN A 256 -22.60 -13.43 3.30
N VAL A 257 -23.68 -13.31 2.53
CA VAL A 257 -23.80 -13.99 1.23
C VAL A 257 -22.69 -13.46 0.30
N PRO A 258 -21.84 -14.34 -0.26
CA PRO A 258 -20.76 -13.95 -1.16
C PRO A 258 -21.30 -13.49 -2.51
N ASN A 259 -20.46 -12.75 -3.25
CA ASN A 259 -20.81 -12.26 -4.57
C ASN A 259 -20.95 -13.41 -5.58
N GLY A 260 -21.97 -13.34 -6.41
CA GLY A 260 -22.29 -14.36 -7.42
C GLY A 260 -23.73 -14.87 -7.30
N GLU A 261 -24.09 -15.76 -8.22
CA GLU A 261 -25.43 -16.34 -8.26
C GLU A 261 -25.61 -17.36 -7.12
N SER A 262 -26.53 -17.08 -6.22
CA SER A 262 -26.98 -18.00 -5.17
C SER A 262 -28.44 -18.39 -5.42
N THR A 263 -28.82 -19.60 -5.05
CA THR A 263 -30.22 -20.07 -5.15
C THR A 263 -30.77 -20.37 -3.76
N ILE A 264 -32.05 -20.07 -3.53
CA ILE A 264 -32.73 -20.34 -2.26
C ILE A 264 -33.89 -21.30 -2.50
N GLU A 265 -33.95 -22.35 -1.68
CA GLU A 265 -35.01 -23.34 -1.67
C GLU A 265 -35.73 -23.37 -0.32
N PHE A 266 -37.05 -23.34 -0.36
CA PHE A 266 -37.92 -23.44 0.82
C PHE A 266 -38.56 -24.82 0.87
N LYS A 267 -38.44 -25.50 2.01
CA LYS A 267 -39.22 -26.71 2.25
C LYS A 267 -40.68 -26.34 2.52
N THR A 268 -41.60 -26.84 1.70
CA THR A 268 -43.04 -26.63 1.94
C THR A 268 -43.44 -27.22 3.30
N PRO A 269 -43.97 -26.41 4.24
CA PRO A 269 -44.39 -26.90 5.56
C PRO A 269 -45.60 -27.82 5.47
N ASP A 270 -45.69 -28.80 6.37
CA ASP A 270 -46.82 -29.75 6.40
C ASP A 270 -48.15 -29.01 6.58
N GLY A 271 -49.09 -29.26 5.67
CA GLY A 271 -50.43 -28.64 5.70
C GLY A 271 -50.54 -27.32 4.92
N TYR A 272 -49.45 -26.81 4.36
CA TYR A 272 -49.42 -25.60 3.54
C TYR A 272 -49.29 -25.93 2.05
N ILE A 273 -49.73 -25.01 1.20
CA ILE A 273 -49.53 -25.03 -0.25
C ILE A 273 -48.92 -23.68 -0.60
N PRO A 274 -47.87 -23.61 -1.44
CA PRO A 274 -47.30 -22.35 -1.88
C PRO A 274 -48.36 -21.44 -2.52
N THR A 275 -48.30 -20.15 -2.24
CA THR A 275 -49.16 -19.15 -2.90
C THR A 275 -48.70 -18.89 -4.34
N THR A 276 -49.35 -17.95 -5.02
CA THR A 276 -48.99 -17.57 -6.40
C THR A 276 -47.65 -16.83 -6.39
N GLU A 277 -46.69 -17.31 -7.17
CA GLU A 277 -45.36 -16.71 -7.28
C GLU A 277 -45.39 -15.35 -8.00
N ASN A 278 -44.48 -14.45 -7.61
CA ASN A 278 -44.21 -13.16 -8.26
C ASN A 278 -45.42 -12.21 -8.30
N VAL A 279 -46.17 -12.12 -7.20
CA VAL A 279 -47.27 -11.18 -7.02
C VAL A 279 -46.87 -10.11 -6.01
N GLY A 280 -47.14 -8.84 -6.32
CA GLY A 280 -46.77 -7.70 -5.45
C GLY A 280 -45.50 -6.98 -5.89
N ASP A 281 -44.84 -6.33 -4.95
CA ASP A 281 -43.58 -5.59 -5.12
C ASP A 281 -42.57 -6.09 -4.08
N ASP A 282 -41.32 -6.30 -4.51
CA ASP A 282 -40.22 -6.89 -3.74
C ASP A 282 -39.58 -5.88 -2.76
N THR A 283 -40.20 -4.72 -2.54
CA THR A 283 -39.68 -3.61 -1.71
C THR A 283 -40.25 -3.55 -0.30
N LYS A 284 -41.08 -4.53 0.09
CA LYS A 284 -41.63 -4.63 1.44
C LYS A 284 -40.69 -5.39 2.38
#